data_AF-A0A9D8SUZ9-F1
#
_entry.id   AF-A0A9D8SUZ9-F1
#
_cell.length_a   1.000
_cell.length_b   1.000
_cell.length_c   1.000
_cell.angle_alpha   90.00
_cell.angle_beta   90.00
_cell.angle_gamma   90.00
#
_symmetry.space_group_name_H-M   'P 1'
#
loop_
_entity.id
_entity.type
_entity.pdbx_description
1 polymer ?
#
loop_
_entity_poly.entity_id
_entity_poly.type
_entity_poly.pdbx_seq_one_letter_code
_entity_poly.pdbx_strand_id
1 'polypeptide(L)'
;EEEIFVTAEEMPTFQGGDLSKFRNWVQNNVKYPQIALENGIQGNVVIKFVVEKDGKLSNFQVLQSPDKTLSDAAVQVLQKSPKWKPAKQRNKPVRITYTLPVSFTIQK
;
A
#
# COMPACT_ATOMS: atom_id res chain seq x y z
N GLU A 1 -20.42 10.41 -11.54
CA GLU A 1 -19.33 9.98 -10.63
C GLU A 1 -18.10 9.53 -11.41
N GLU A 2 -16.88 9.68 -10.85
CA GLU A 2 -15.72 8.90 -11.29
C GLU A 2 -15.81 7.52 -10.61
N GLU A 3 -16.14 6.48 -11.39
CA GLU A 3 -16.22 5.11 -10.89
C GLU A 3 -14.83 4.59 -10.50
N ILE A 4 -14.73 4.02 -9.30
CA ILE A 4 -13.51 3.36 -8.82
C ILE A 4 -13.56 1.91 -9.30
N PHE A 5 -12.64 1.53 -10.18
CA PHE A 5 -12.58 0.20 -10.74
C PHE A 5 -11.79 -0.73 -9.80
N VAL A 6 -12.18 -2.00 -9.74
CA VAL A 6 -11.41 -3.05 -9.03
C VAL A 6 -10.50 -3.80 -10.01
N THR A 7 -10.84 -3.76 -11.30
CA THR A 7 -10.14 -4.40 -12.41
C THR A 7 -10.11 -3.47 -13.62
N ALA A 8 -8.99 -3.46 -14.35
CA ALA A 8 -8.83 -2.77 -15.62
C ALA A 8 -8.06 -3.66 -16.60
N GLU A 9 -8.11 -3.31 -17.88
CA GLU A 9 -7.35 -3.98 -18.94
C GLU A 9 -5.83 -3.88 -18.70
N GLU A 10 -5.35 -2.69 -18.35
CA GLU A 10 -3.98 -2.49 -17.88
C GLU A 10 -3.99 -2.23 -16.38
N MET A 11 -3.40 -3.15 -15.62
CA MET A 11 -3.21 -3.02 -14.18
C MET A 11 -2.13 -1.97 -13.86
N PRO A 12 -2.26 -1.24 -12.74
CA PRO A 12 -1.24 -0.30 -12.33
C PRO A 12 0.02 -1.03 -11.89
N THR A 13 1.17 -0.48 -12.28
CA THR A 13 2.49 -1.08 -11.98
C THR A 13 3.33 -0.12 -11.15
N PHE A 14 4.06 -0.67 -10.19
CA PHE A 14 4.97 0.07 -9.33
C PHE A 14 6.41 -0.11 -9.81
N GLN A 15 7.04 0.96 -10.32
CA GLN A 15 8.40 0.92 -10.86
C GLN A 15 8.64 -0.24 -11.86
N GLY A 16 7.67 -0.46 -12.75
CA GLY A 16 7.71 -1.54 -13.74
C GLY A 16 7.54 -2.96 -13.16
N GLY A 17 7.09 -3.09 -11.91
CA GLY A 17 6.67 -4.37 -11.33
C GLY A 17 5.26 -4.28 -10.75
N ASP A 18 4.87 -5.32 -10.03
CA ASP A 18 3.51 -5.49 -9.52
C ASP A 18 3.38 -5.09 -8.04
N LEU A 19 2.19 -5.35 -7.48
CA LEU A 19 1.90 -5.18 -6.05
C LEU A 19 2.94 -5.89 -5.15
N SER A 20 3.51 -7.01 -5.59
CA SER A 20 4.57 -7.73 -4.87
C SER A 20 5.86 -6.91 -4.74
N LYS A 21 6.26 -6.20 -5.80
CA LYS A 21 7.44 -5.32 -5.77
C LYS A 21 7.19 -4.14 -4.85
N PHE A 22 5.96 -3.60 -4.89
CA PHE A 22 5.55 -2.57 -3.95
C PHE A 22 5.57 -3.07 -2.50
N ARG A 23 5.04 -4.26 -2.22
CA ARG A 23 5.09 -4.87 -0.88
C ARG A 23 6.52 -4.96 -0.37
N ASN A 24 7.43 -5.44 -1.22
CA ASN A 24 8.85 -5.54 -0.87
C ASN A 24 9.47 -4.16 -0.63
N TRP A 25 9.18 -3.18 -1.47
CA TRP A 25 9.61 -1.79 -1.26
C TRP A 25 9.10 -1.23 0.07
N VAL A 26 7.81 -1.44 0.37
CA VAL A 26 7.22 -1.04 1.66
C VAL A 26 7.94 -1.73 2.80
N GLN A 27 8.21 -3.04 2.72
CA GLN A 27 8.92 -3.78 3.78
C GLN A 27 10.37 -3.30 3.98
N ASN A 28 11.05 -2.84 2.93
CA ASN A 28 12.41 -2.28 3.04
C ASN A 28 12.42 -0.83 3.56
N ASN A 29 11.38 -0.06 3.27
CA ASN A 29 11.28 1.36 3.67
C ASN A 29 10.54 1.55 5.00
N VAL A 30 9.76 0.56 5.42
CA VAL A 30 9.02 0.60 6.68
C VAL A 30 9.99 0.43 7.83
N LYS A 31 10.10 1.50 8.61
CA LYS A 31 10.84 1.47 9.85
C LYS A 31 9.97 0.80 10.90
N TYR A 32 10.43 -0.34 11.42
CA TYR A 32 9.78 -0.99 12.54
C TYR A 32 9.80 -0.04 13.74
N PRO A 33 8.64 0.37 14.28
CA PRO A 33 8.61 1.26 15.43
C PRO A 33 9.29 0.61 16.63
N GLN A 34 10.22 1.30 17.28
CA GLN A 34 10.95 0.77 18.44
C GLN A 34 9.99 0.32 19.55
N ILE A 35 8.94 1.12 19.80
CA ILE A 35 7.87 0.79 20.76
C ILE A 35 7.21 -0.55 20.41
N ALA A 36 6.90 -0.80 19.13
CA ALA A 36 6.30 -2.07 18.71
C ALA A 36 7.29 -3.23 18.86
N LEU A 37 8.57 -3.01 18.61
CA LEU A 37 9.62 -4.02 18.77
C LEU A 37 9.84 -4.37 20.24
N GLU A 38 9.93 -3.37 21.12
CA GLU A 38 10.11 -3.53 22.58
C GLU A 38 8.92 -4.25 23.21
N ASN A 39 7.70 -3.96 22.74
CA ASN A 39 6.49 -4.62 23.19
C ASN A 39 6.23 -5.97 22.48
N GLY A 40 7.10 -6.41 21.57
CA GLY A 40 6.94 -7.67 20.83
C GLY A 40 5.70 -7.71 19.91
N ILE A 41 5.19 -6.55 19.50
CA ILE A 41 3.95 -6.39 18.73
C ILE A 41 4.22 -6.77 17.28
N GLN A 42 3.74 -7.93 16.87
CA GLN A 42 3.83 -8.44 15.50
C GLN A 42 2.45 -8.74 14.93
N GLY A 43 2.34 -8.76 13.60
CA GLY A 43 1.10 -9.13 12.94
C GLY A 43 0.95 -8.57 11.53
N ASN A 44 -0.26 -8.70 10.97
CA ASN A 44 -0.58 -8.25 9.63
C ASN A 44 -1.42 -6.98 9.68
N VAL A 45 -0.91 -5.92 9.07
CA VAL A 45 -1.62 -4.66 8.85
C VAL A 45 -2.17 -4.69 7.44
N VAL A 46 -3.49 -4.62 7.29
CA VAL A 46 -4.18 -4.59 6.00
C VAL A 46 -4.61 -3.15 5.72
N ILE A 47 -4.06 -2.58 4.65
CA ILE A 47 -4.37 -1.19 4.24
C ILE A 47 -4.98 -1.21 2.86
N LYS A 48 -6.13 -0.56 2.74
CA LYS A 48 -6.80 -0.26 1.49
C LYS A 48 -6.39 1.14 1.04
N PHE A 49 -6.08 1.31 -0.23
CA PHE A 49 -5.76 2.61 -0.82
C PHE A 49 -6.22 2.67 -2.27
N VAL A 50 -6.32 3.87 -2.81
CA VAL A 50 -6.70 4.11 -4.20
C VAL A 50 -5.47 4.60 -4.96
N VAL A 51 -5.17 3.94 -6.07
CA VAL A 51 -4.23 4.41 -7.08
C VAL A 51 -4.97 5.36 -8.00
N GLU A 52 -4.64 6.63 -7.91
CA GLU A 52 -5.20 7.69 -8.76
C GLU A 52 -4.71 7.58 -10.20
N LYS A 53 -5.41 8.25 -11.11
CA LYS A 53 -5.03 8.37 -12.53
C LYS A 53 -3.69 9.06 -12.78
N ASP A 54 -3.17 9.84 -11.82
CA ASP A 54 -1.82 10.43 -11.84
C ASP A 54 -0.73 9.46 -11.33
N GLY A 55 -1.13 8.28 -10.84
CA GLY A 55 -0.22 7.34 -10.19
C GLY A 55 0.03 7.64 -8.70
N LYS A 56 -0.58 8.68 -8.15
CA LYS A 56 -0.49 8.94 -6.70
C LYS A 56 -1.37 7.96 -5.94
N LEU A 57 -0.91 7.57 -4.76
CA LEU A 57 -1.75 6.85 -3.82
C LEU A 57 -2.58 7.85 -3.01
N SER A 58 -3.84 7.52 -2.77
CA SER A 58 -4.78 8.35 -2.02
C SER A 58 -5.75 7.47 -1.25
N ASN A 59 -6.52 8.09 -0.35
CA ASN A 59 -7.59 7.41 0.39
C ASN A 59 -7.10 6.15 1.16
N PHE A 60 -6.06 6.31 1.98
CA PHE A 60 -5.52 5.23 2.81
C PHE A 60 -6.48 4.90 3.95
N GLN A 61 -7.02 3.68 3.95
CA GLN A 61 -7.90 3.15 4.98
C GLN A 61 -7.28 1.90 5.58
N VAL A 62 -7.04 1.92 6.89
CA VAL A 62 -6.56 0.74 7.62
C VAL A 62 -7.76 -0.17 7.89
N LEU A 63 -7.81 -1.33 7.23
CA LEU A 63 -8.88 -2.31 7.41
C LEU A 63 -8.64 -3.20 8.64
N GLN A 64 -7.38 -3.55 8.88
CA GLN A 64 -6.99 -4.38 10.00
C GLN A 64 -5.59 -3.97 10.45
N SER A 65 -5.39 -3.87 11.76
CA SER A 65 -4.06 -3.68 12.33
C SER A 65 -3.99 -4.32 13.72
N PRO A 66 -2.92 -5.03 14.06
CA PRO A 66 -2.68 -5.48 15.43
C PRO A 66 -2.45 -4.29 16.39
N ASP A 67 -1.89 -3.18 15.91
CA ASP A 67 -1.61 -2.01 16.74
C ASP A 67 -1.55 -0.71 15.93
N LYS A 68 -1.87 0.43 16.56
CA LYS A 68 -1.84 1.74 15.88
C LYS A 68 -0.43 2.10 15.39
N THR A 69 0.60 1.78 16.16
CA THR A 69 1.99 2.13 15.86
C THR A 69 2.47 1.50 14.55
N LEU A 70 2.09 0.24 14.31
CA LEU A 70 2.40 -0.45 13.05
C LEU A 70 1.61 0.12 11.87
N SER A 71 0.32 0.40 12.07
CA SER A 71 -0.49 1.02 11.00
C SER A 71 0.01 2.40 10.62
N ASP A 72 0.44 3.22 11.58
CA ASP A 72 0.97 4.55 11.34
C ASP A 72 2.26 4.49 10.51
N ALA A 73 3.20 3.63 10.92
CA ALA A 73 4.44 3.40 10.18
C ALA A 73 4.19 2.91 8.75
N ALA A 74 3.24 2.00 8.55
CA ALA A 74 2.86 1.54 7.22
C ALA A 74 2.25 2.68 6.38
N VAL A 75 1.30 3.45 6.92
CA VAL A 75 0.69 4.59 6.21
C VAL A 75 1.74 5.65 5.85
N GLN A 76 2.68 5.95 6.74
CA GLN A 76 3.78 6.89 6.49
C GLN A 76 4.63 6.48 5.28
N VAL A 77 4.93 5.19 5.13
CA VAL A 77 5.69 4.67 3.98
C VAL A 77 4.87 4.71 2.70
N LEU A 78 3.58 4.36 2.78
CA LEU A 78 2.66 4.45 1.64
C LEU A 78 2.53 5.89 1.14
N GLN A 79 2.49 6.88 2.04
CA GLN A 79 2.49 8.30 1.68
C GLN A 79 3.79 8.75 1.00
N LYS A 80 4.93 8.14 1.38
CA LYS A 80 6.24 8.37 0.74
C LYS A 80 6.44 7.57 -0.54
N SER A 81 5.45 6.78 -0.97
CA SER A 81 5.58 5.97 -2.17
C SER A 81 5.81 6.84 -3.41
N PRO A 82 6.71 6.42 -4.32
CA PRO A 82 6.83 7.09 -5.60
C PRO A 82 5.58 6.85 -6.44
N LYS A 83 5.40 7.70 -7.46
CA LYS A 83 4.25 7.60 -8.37
C LYS A 83 4.22 6.23 -9.05
N TRP A 84 3.06 5.60 -9.00
CA TRP A 84 2.73 4.40 -9.72
C TRP A 84 2.43 4.71 -11.18
N LYS A 85 2.53 3.70 -12.04
CA LYS A 85 1.90 3.77 -13.35
C LYS A 85 0.40 3.52 -13.16
N PRO A 86 -0.48 4.45 -13.54
CA PRO A 86 -1.92 4.31 -13.35
C PRO A 86 -2.46 3.15 -14.19
N ALA A 87 -3.58 2.60 -13.74
CA ALA A 87 -4.34 1.63 -14.51
C ALA A 87 -4.94 2.30 -15.74
N LYS A 88 -5.07 1.57 -16.86
CA LYS A 88 -5.76 2.08 -18.05
C LYS A 88 -6.86 1.12 -18.46
N GLN A 89 -8.00 1.71 -18.81
CA GLN A 89 -9.13 0.99 -19.38
C GLN A 89 -9.62 1.78 -20.59
N ARG A 90 -9.76 1.11 -21.73
CA ARG A 90 -10.12 1.74 -23.01
C ARG A 90 -9.23 2.95 -23.32
N ASN A 91 -7.92 2.80 -23.10
CA ASN A 91 -6.91 3.84 -23.29
C ASN A 91 -7.07 5.09 -22.39
N LYS A 92 -7.95 5.06 -21.38
CA LYS A 92 -8.15 6.13 -20.40
C LYS A 92 -7.59 5.72 -19.04
N PRO A 93 -6.87 6.60 -18.32
CA PRO A 93 -6.40 6.26 -16.99
C PRO A 93 -7.57 6.23 -16.01
N VAL A 94 -7.66 5.15 -15.23
CA VAL A 94 -8.76 4.91 -14.29
C VAL A 94 -8.21 4.77 -12.87
N ARG A 95 -9.06 5.10 -11.89
CA ARG A 95 -8.74 4.95 -10.47
C ARG A 95 -9.00 3.51 -10.07
N ILE A 96 -8.01 2.87 -9.43
CA ILE A 96 -8.17 1.51 -8.92
C ILE A 96 -7.93 1.45 -7.42
N THR A 97 -8.80 0.72 -6.74
CA THR A 97 -8.61 0.38 -5.33
C THR A 97 -7.73 -0.85 -5.18
N TYR A 98 -6.71 -0.74 -4.34
CA TYR A 98 -5.87 -1.86 -3.91
C TYR A 98 -5.99 -2.09 -2.41
N THR A 99 -5.80 -3.35 -2.02
CA THR A 99 -5.64 -3.74 -0.63
C THR A 99 -4.30 -4.44 -0.49
N LEU A 100 -3.43 -3.90 0.37
CA LEU A 100 -2.11 -4.43 0.63
C LEU A 100 -2.03 -4.95 2.08
N PRO A 101 -1.80 -6.25 2.27
CA PRO A 101 -1.38 -6.79 3.56
C PRO A 101 0.12 -6.60 3.77
N VAL A 102 0.49 -5.83 4.80
CA VAL A 102 1.87 -5.62 5.26
C VAL A 102 2.09 -6.48 6.50
N SER A 103 3.03 -7.43 6.41
CA SER A 103 3.37 -8.33 7.50
C SER A 103 4.55 -7.76 8.28
N PHE A 104 4.32 -7.48 9.56
CA PHE A 104 5.34 -7.08 10.52
C PHE A 104 5.72 -8.29 11.36
N THR A 105 6.87 -8.87 11.04
CA THR A 105 7.44 -10.00 11.77
C THR A 105 8.76 -9.57 12.39
N ILE A 106 8.93 -9.86 13.67
CA ILE A 106 10.22 -9.68 14.35
C ILE A 106 11.06 -10.90 13.94
N GLN A 107 12.12 -10.67 13.17
CA GLN A 107 13.10 -11.74 12.92
C GLN A 107 13.83 -11.97 14.25
N LYS A 108 13.59 -13.14 14.85
CA LYS A 108 14.28 -13.62 16.06
C LYS A 108 15.74 -13.94 15.77
#